data_AF-A0A924G140-F1
#
_entry.id   AF-A0A924G140-F1
#
_cell.length_a   1.000
_cell.length_b   1.000
_cell.length_c   1.000
_cell.angle_alpha   90.00
_cell.angle_beta   90.00
_cell.angle_gamma   90.00
#
_symmetry.space_group_name_H-M   'P 1'
#
loop_
_entity.id
_entity.type
_entity.pdbx_description
1 polymer ?
#
loop_
_entity_poly.entity_id
_entity_poly.type
_entity_poly.pdbx_seq_one_letter_code
_entity_poly.pdbx_strand_id
1 'polypeptide(L)'
;MCVLAGGANSGSLPTWLPDACRDPRGSCCSLGCLLNAKAIDEHVEQPHDAVLPAGRIINPHVVRSQFYGGMIWGASFALHEQAVIDHRSGRTMNANLAEYRIPVNADVLGLEAIMVTEHDPHVNALGIKGVDEIGIAGSAGAVANAVWHATGIRVRRFPIRIEDLVVPA
;
A
#
# COMPACT_ATOMS: atom_id res chain seq x y z
N MET A 1 -8.10 2.30 -8.53
CA MET A 1 -6.96 1.77 -7.76
C MET A 1 -6.83 0.30 -8.09
N CYS A 2 -5.65 -0.15 -8.54
CA CYS A 2 -5.41 -1.53 -8.94
C CYS A 2 -4.41 -2.15 -7.95
N VAL A 3 -4.78 -3.23 -7.27
CA VAL A 3 -3.91 -3.95 -6.33
C VAL A 3 -3.64 -5.31 -6.96
N LEU A 4 -2.41 -5.52 -7.44
CA LEU A 4 -2.02 -6.77 -8.09
C LEU A 4 -1.12 -7.56 -7.15
N ALA A 5 -1.44 -8.83 -6.94
CA ALA A 5 -0.55 -9.79 -6.33
C ALA A 5 -0.05 -10.74 -7.44
N GLY A 6 1.26 -10.74 -7.69
CA GLY A 6 2.01 -11.77 -8.42
C GLY A 6 1.53 -12.10 -9.84
N GLY A 7 2.24 -11.60 -10.86
CA GLY A 7 2.17 -12.12 -12.22
C GLY A 7 2.34 -11.06 -13.31
N ALA A 8 3.57 -10.61 -13.56
CA ALA A 8 3.91 -9.86 -14.77
C ALA A 8 5.02 -10.59 -15.52
N ASN A 9 4.66 -11.26 -16.63
CA ASN A 9 5.62 -11.84 -17.56
C ASN A 9 6.44 -10.72 -18.24
N SER A 10 7.73 -11.00 -18.41
CA SER A 10 8.72 -10.15 -19.07
C SER A 10 8.35 -9.89 -20.53
N GLY A 11 8.42 -8.63 -20.98
CA GLY A 11 8.50 -8.32 -22.42
C GLY A 11 7.95 -6.98 -22.90
N SER A 12 7.05 -6.33 -22.16
CA SER A 12 6.54 -5.02 -22.55
C SER A 12 6.02 -4.29 -21.33
N LEU A 13 6.50 -3.07 -21.05
CA LEU A 13 5.82 -2.16 -20.14
C LEU A 13 4.38 -2.02 -20.63
N PRO A 14 3.38 -2.60 -19.94
CA PRO A 14 2.00 -2.44 -20.37
C PRO A 14 1.63 -0.97 -20.19
N THR A 15 0.93 -0.41 -21.16
CA THR A 15 0.29 0.91 -21.07
C THR A 15 -0.78 0.87 -19.98
N TRP A 16 -0.36 1.04 -18.72
CA TRP A 16 -1.16 0.93 -17.50
C TRP A 16 -1.91 2.21 -17.10
N LEU A 17 -2.13 3.14 -18.02
CA LEU A 17 -2.99 4.32 -17.77
C LEU A 17 -4.41 3.97 -18.23
N PRO A 18 -5.31 3.49 -17.36
CA PRO A 18 -6.72 3.48 -17.70
C PRO A 18 -7.17 4.94 -17.88
N ASP A 19 -7.96 5.21 -18.92
CA ASP A 19 -8.65 6.49 -19.17
C ASP A 19 -9.56 6.97 -18.01
N ALA A 20 -9.62 6.22 -16.91
CA ALA A 20 -10.40 6.47 -15.71
C ALA A 20 -9.98 7.73 -14.92
N CYS A 21 -8.81 8.32 -15.20
CA CYS A 21 -8.36 9.57 -14.56
C CYS A 21 -8.92 10.85 -15.22
N ARG A 22 -9.70 10.76 -16.31
CA ARG A 22 -10.30 11.91 -16.99
C ARG A 22 -11.67 12.26 -16.38
N ASP A 23 -11.70 12.86 -15.19
CA ASP A 23 -12.94 13.49 -14.70
C ASP A 23 -13.12 14.87 -15.38
N PRO A 24 -14.18 15.10 -16.18
CA PRO A 24 -14.45 16.40 -16.80
C PRO A 24 -14.71 17.53 -15.79
N ARG A 25 -14.86 17.23 -14.48
CA ARG A 25 -15.05 18.20 -13.40
C ARG A 25 -13.74 18.63 -12.72
N GLY A 26 -12.58 18.17 -13.18
CA GLY A 26 -11.28 18.56 -12.62
C GLY A 26 -10.92 17.89 -11.28
N SER A 27 -11.50 16.71 -11.01
CA SER A 27 -11.16 15.95 -9.80
C SER A 27 -9.72 15.41 -9.89
N CYS A 28 -8.90 15.70 -8.87
CA CYS A 28 -7.54 15.18 -8.78
C CYS A 28 -7.55 13.71 -8.37
N CYS A 29 -7.55 12.80 -9.35
CA CYS A 29 -7.38 11.37 -9.12
C CYS A 29 -5.94 10.94 -9.42
N SER A 30 -5.34 10.19 -8.49
CA SER A 30 -4.07 9.49 -8.65
C SER A 30 -4.30 7.99 -8.47
N LEU A 31 -4.05 7.19 -9.51
CA LEU A 31 -4.19 5.73 -9.46
C LEU A 31 -2.81 5.06 -9.34
N GLY A 32 -2.45 4.66 -8.13
CA GLY A 32 -1.26 3.83 -7.87
C GLY A 32 -1.51 2.34 -8.04
N CYS A 33 -0.46 1.60 -8.40
CA CYS A 33 -0.40 0.14 -8.28
C CYS A 33 0.60 -0.24 -7.19
N LEU A 34 0.16 -1.00 -6.19
CA LEU A 34 1.00 -1.55 -5.14
C LEU A 34 1.22 -3.04 -5.40
N LEU A 35 2.48 -3.45 -5.42
CA LEU A 35 2.94 -4.81 -5.71
C LEU A 35 3.74 -5.32 -4.50
N ASN A 36 3.06 -5.79 -3.46
CA ASN A 36 3.77 -6.27 -2.27
C ASN A 36 4.16 -7.75 -2.46
N ALA A 37 5.25 -8.02 -3.20
CA ALA A 37 5.69 -9.37 -3.55
C ALA A 37 6.91 -9.88 -2.76
N LYS A 38 7.69 -9.00 -2.11
CA LYS A 38 9.04 -9.37 -1.67
C LYS A 38 9.11 -10.25 -0.43
N ALA A 39 8.06 -10.30 0.39
CA ALA A 39 8.05 -11.13 1.59
C ALA A 39 7.78 -12.62 1.33
N ILE A 40 7.36 -13.03 0.12
CA ILE A 40 6.87 -14.40 -0.12
C ILE A 40 7.27 -15.02 -1.48
N ASP A 41 7.98 -14.30 -2.35
CA ASP A 41 8.40 -14.85 -3.65
C ASP A 41 9.86 -14.51 -3.98
N GLU A 42 10.71 -15.54 -4.01
CA GLU A 42 12.14 -15.47 -4.34
C GLU A 42 12.38 -15.36 -5.87
N HIS A 43 11.34 -15.45 -6.72
CA HIS A 43 11.47 -15.57 -8.18
C HIS A 43 11.11 -14.30 -8.98
N VAL A 44 10.93 -13.14 -8.33
CA VAL A 44 10.63 -11.88 -9.04
C VAL A 44 11.92 -11.21 -9.50
N GLU A 45 12.22 -11.31 -10.80
CA GLU A 45 13.49 -10.89 -11.41
C GLU A 45 13.68 -9.36 -11.50
N GLN A 46 12.65 -8.55 -11.22
CA GLN A 46 12.75 -7.12 -10.87
C GLN A 46 11.67 -6.72 -9.83
N PRO A 47 11.97 -6.78 -8.51
CA PRO A 47 10.96 -6.57 -7.49
C PRO A 47 10.81 -5.08 -7.17
N HIS A 48 9.82 -4.43 -7.78
CA HIS A 48 9.40 -3.10 -7.36
C HIS A 48 8.17 -3.22 -6.44
N ASP A 49 8.25 -2.67 -5.22
CA ASP A 49 7.19 -2.83 -4.22
C ASP A 49 5.98 -1.91 -4.48
N ALA A 50 6.21 -0.75 -5.13
CA ALA A 50 5.16 0.23 -5.45
C ALA A 50 5.46 1.04 -6.72
N VAL A 51 4.45 1.26 -7.56
CA VAL A 51 4.48 2.18 -8.72
C VAL A 51 3.35 3.20 -8.56
N LEU A 52 3.72 4.46 -8.30
CA LEU A 52 2.78 5.48 -7.83
C LEU A 52 2.86 6.74 -8.71
N PRO A 53 1.74 7.21 -9.28
CA PRO A 53 1.72 8.47 -10.02
C PRO A 53 1.78 9.66 -9.06
N ALA A 54 2.68 10.59 -9.33
CA ALA A 54 2.96 11.72 -8.45
C ALA A 54 2.65 13.09 -9.10
N GLY A 55 2.04 13.12 -10.29
CA GLY A 55 1.85 14.35 -11.05
C GLY A 55 3.19 15.02 -11.36
N ARG A 56 3.22 16.36 -11.40
CA ARG A 56 4.48 17.10 -11.45
C ARG A 56 5.18 17.05 -10.09
N ILE A 57 6.36 16.42 -10.07
CA ILE A 57 7.18 16.28 -8.87
C ILE A 57 7.95 17.58 -8.60
N ILE A 58 7.73 18.18 -7.43
CA ILE A 58 8.47 19.36 -6.97
C ILE A 58 9.76 18.96 -6.26
N ASN A 59 9.67 18.01 -5.31
CA ASN A 59 10.82 17.48 -4.59
C ASN A 59 10.75 15.94 -4.53
N PRO A 60 11.62 15.23 -5.27
CA PRO A 60 11.59 13.76 -5.31
C PRO A 60 11.95 13.11 -3.96
N HIS A 61 12.76 13.77 -3.12
CA HIS A 61 13.13 13.21 -1.82
C HIS A 61 11.94 13.19 -0.86
N VAL A 62 11.16 14.26 -0.81
CA VAL A 62 9.97 14.34 0.06
C VAL A 62 8.91 13.36 -0.41
N VAL A 63 8.65 13.30 -1.72
CA VAL A 63 7.67 12.36 -2.28
C VAL A 63 8.05 10.92 -1.96
N ARG A 64 9.33 10.55 -2.12
CA ARG A 64 9.81 9.21 -1.76
C ARG A 64 9.60 8.91 -0.27
N SER A 65 9.91 9.85 0.62
CA SER A 65 9.69 9.67 2.06
C SER A 65 8.21 9.47 2.41
N GLN A 66 7.29 10.20 1.76
CA GLN A 66 5.85 10.00 1.97
C GLN A 66 5.41 8.60 1.50
N PHE A 67 5.91 8.14 0.35
CA PHE A 67 5.60 6.79 -0.14
C PHE A 67 6.09 5.71 0.81
N TYR A 68 7.32 5.83 1.33
CA TYR A 68 7.81 4.89 2.34
C TYR A 68 6.97 4.92 3.61
N GLY A 69 6.60 6.11 4.11
CA GLY A 69 5.70 6.25 5.25
C GLY A 69 4.35 5.56 5.02
N GLY A 70 3.73 5.78 3.86
CA GLY A 70 2.45 5.17 3.50
C GLY A 70 2.52 3.65 3.36
N MET A 71 3.59 3.11 2.78
CA MET A 71 3.81 1.67 2.65
C MET A 71 4.00 1.00 4.03
N ILE A 72 4.84 1.59 4.89
CA ILE A 72 5.06 1.10 6.26
C ILE A 72 3.75 1.13 7.04
N TRP A 73 3.00 2.22 6.94
CA TRP A 73 1.72 2.36 7.63
C TRP A 73 0.68 1.36 7.10
N GLY A 74 0.64 1.12 5.79
CA GLY A 74 -0.23 0.10 5.20
C GLY A 74 0.09 -1.33 5.68
N ALA A 75 1.38 -1.67 5.82
CA ALA A 75 1.81 -2.93 6.41
C ALA A 75 1.48 -3.02 7.91
N SER A 76 1.67 -1.92 8.63
CA SER A 76 1.28 -1.77 10.04
C SER A 76 -0.21 -2.03 10.25
N PHE A 77 -1.07 -1.37 9.47
CA PHE A 77 -2.51 -1.56 9.50
C PHE A 77 -2.92 -3.00 9.17
N ALA A 78 -2.24 -3.63 8.20
CA ALA A 78 -2.57 -4.98 7.78
C ALA A 78 -2.23 -6.05 8.83
N LEU A 79 -1.14 -5.87 9.58
CA LEU A 79 -0.55 -6.94 10.41
C LEU A 79 -0.51 -6.64 11.91
N HIS A 80 -0.48 -5.37 12.32
CA HIS A 80 -0.16 -4.98 13.70
C HIS A 80 -1.28 -4.19 14.38
N GLU A 81 -1.77 -3.13 13.73
CA GLU A 81 -2.60 -2.12 14.38
C GLU A 81 -4.00 -2.63 14.69
N GLN A 82 -4.39 -2.51 15.98
CA GLN A 82 -5.75 -2.74 16.41
C GLN A 82 -6.01 -1.95 17.69
N ALA A 83 -6.98 -1.04 17.67
CA ALA A 83 -7.51 -0.43 18.89
C ALA A 83 -8.52 -1.38 19.53
N VAL A 84 -8.26 -1.80 20.76
CA VAL A 84 -9.17 -2.64 21.55
C VAL A 84 -10.10 -1.72 22.33
N ILE A 85 -11.39 -1.73 21.99
CA ILE A 85 -12.39 -0.89 22.63
C ILE A 85 -13.18 -1.72 23.64
N ASP A 86 -13.24 -1.27 24.90
CA ASP A 86 -14.16 -1.84 25.87
C ASP A 86 -15.61 -1.44 25.51
N HIS A 87 -16.44 -2.42 25.19
CA HIS A 87 -17.84 -2.20 24.81
C HIS A 87 -18.70 -1.60 25.93
N ARG A 88 -18.29 -1.73 27.20
CA ARG A 88 -19.05 -1.19 28.33
C ARG A 88 -18.75 0.28 28.60
N SER A 89 -17.48 0.66 28.57
CA SER A 89 -17.04 2.03 28.88
C SER A 89 -16.72 2.88 27.65
N GLY A 90 -16.60 2.28 26.46
CA GLY A 90 -16.14 2.93 25.23
C GLY A 90 -14.66 3.31 25.23
N ARG A 91 -13.89 2.89 26.25
CA ARG A 91 -12.48 3.26 26.40
C ARG A 91 -11.57 2.36 25.57
N THR A 92 -10.52 2.92 25.01
CA THR A 92 -9.42 2.16 24.41
C THR A 92 -8.62 1.48 25.51
N MET A 93 -8.59 0.16 25.50
CA MET A 93 -7.91 -0.65 26.51
C MET A 93 -6.39 -0.64 26.32
N ASN A 94 -5.92 -0.60 25.07
CA ASN A 94 -4.52 -0.61 24.71
C ASN A 94 -3.98 0.76 24.30
N ALA A 95 -4.30 1.80 25.07
CA ALA A 95 -3.86 3.18 24.80
C ALA A 95 -2.38 3.42 25.17
N ASN A 96 -1.48 2.52 24.76
CA ASN A 96 -0.05 2.58 25.01
C ASN A 96 0.72 1.91 23.85
N LEU A 97 1.98 2.27 23.64
CA LEU A 97 2.80 1.74 22.54
C LEU A 97 3.32 0.32 22.76
N ALA A 98 3.16 -0.25 23.96
CA ALA A 98 3.54 -1.64 24.21
C ALA A 98 2.48 -2.61 23.67
N GLU A 99 1.21 -2.24 23.78
CA GLU A 99 0.08 -3.06 23.35
C GLU A 99 -0.50 -2.65 22.00
N TYR A 100 -0.48 -1.35 21.66
CA TYR A 100 -0.77 -0.88 20.30
C TYR A 100 0.48 -1.04 19.45
N ARG A 101 0.58 -2.19 18.78
CA ARG A 101 1.76 -2.58 18.03
C ARG A 101 1.87 -1.78 16.75
N ILE A 102 3.06 -1.20 16.55
CA ILE A 102 3.50 -0.56 15.32
C ILE A 102 4.82 -1.22 14.88
N PRO A 103 5.10 -1.29 13.57
CA PRO A 103 6.32 -1.92 13.08
C PRO A 103 7.54 -1.15 13.56
N VAL A 104 8.58 -1.91 13.93
CA VAL A 104 9.91 -1.37 14.19
C VAL A 104 10.77 -1.48 12.93
N ASN A 105 11.97 -0.90 12.95
CA ASN A 105 12.89 -0.94 11.81
C ASN A 105 13.23 -2.38 11.35
N ALA A 106 13.18 -3.36 12.26
CA ALA A 106 13.43 -4.77 11.93
C ALA A 106 12.28 -5.42 11.14
N ASP A 107 11.06 -4.89 11.21
CA ASP A 107 9.88 -5.45 10.55
C ASP A 107 9.77 -5.01 9.07
N VAL A 108 10.52 -3.98 8.69
CA VAL A 108 10.48 -3.37 7.36
C VAL A 108 11.74 -3.76 6.58
N LEU A 109 11.66 -4.87 5.84
CA LEU A 109 12.79 -5.42 5.09
C LEU A 109 12.86 -4.89 3.65
N GLY A 110 13.40 -3.68 3.51
CA GLY A 110 13.65 -3.03 2.21
C GLY A 110 12.36 -2.57 1.52
N LEU A 111 12.33 -1.30 1.10
CA LEU A 111 11.20 -0.70 0.39
C LEU A 111 11.69 -0.05 -0.89
N GLU A 112 10.99 -0.30 -1.98
CA GLU A 112 11.23 0.35 -3.27
C GLU A 112 9.96 1.00 -3.82
N ALA A 113 10.04 2.31 -4.10
CA ALA A 113 8.95 3.08 -4.69
C ALA A 113 9.38 3.74 -6.00
N ILE A 114 8.68 3.41 -7.09
CA ILE A 114 8.82 4.06 -8.38
C ILE A 114 7.83 5.21 -8.47
N MET A 115 8.37 6.41 -8.71
CA MET A 115 7.58 7.62 -8.93
C MET A 115 7.31 7.78 -10.43
N VAL A 116 6.03 7.78 -10.82
CA VAL A 116 5.63 8.05 -12.20
C VAL A 116 5.25 9.52 -12.32
N THR A 117 6.00 10.25 -13.15
CA THR A 117 5.71 11.65 -13.45
C THR A 117 4.57 11.73 -14.45
N GLU A 118 3.54 12.51 -14.12
CA GLU A 118 2.40 12.76 -15.00
C GLU A 118 2.23 14.27 -15.23
N HIS A 119 1.82 14.64 -16.44
CA HIS A 119 1.37 15.99 -16.72
C HIS A 119 -0.15 16.01 -16.80
N ASP A 120 -0.78 16.73 -15.87
CA ASP A 120 -2.23 16.87 -15.78
C ASP A 120 -2.62 18.36 -15.84
N PRO A 121 -3.09 18.86 -17.00
CA PRO A 121 -3.43 20.27 -17.16
C PRO A 121 -4.75 20.66 -16.50
N HIS A 122 -5.54 19.71 -16.01
CA HIS A 122 -6.89 19.96 -15.49
C HIS A 122 -6.94 20.06 -13.96
N VAL A 123 -5.89 19.66 -13.25
CA VAL A 123 -5.85 19.64 -11.78
C VAL A 123 -5.58 21.02 -11.18
N ASN A 124 -4.51 21.69 -11.61
CA ASN A 124 -4.20 23.06 -11.21
C ASN A 124 -3.16 23.67 -12.17
N ALA A 125 -2.93 24.98 -12.07
CA ALA A 125 -1.99 25.71 -12.92
C ALA A 125 -0.53 25.17 -12.86
N LEU A 126 -0.17 24.44 -11.80
CA LEU A 126 1.16 23.86 -11.62
C LEU A 126 1.24 22.38 -12.03
N GLY A 127 0.11 21.72 -12.29
CA GLY A 127 0.03 20.28 -12.55
C GLY A 127 0.46 19.39 -11.37
N ILE A 128 0.39 19.89 -10.14
CA ILE A 128 0.82 19.16 -8.93
C ILE A 128 -0.34 18.37 -8.33
N LYS A 129 -0.08 17.17 -7.80
CA LYS A 129 -1.06 16.31 -7.13
C LYS A 129 -0.60 16.00 -5.71
N GLY A 130 -1.54 15.71 -4.80
CA GLY A 130 -1.23 15.20 -3.47
C GLY A 130 -0.73 13.75 -3.55
N VAL A 131 0.32 13.42 -2.79
CA VAL A 131 0.97 12.10 -2.82
C VAL A 131 0.84 11.29 -1.53
N ASP A 132 0.45 11.94 -0.44
CA ASP A 132 0.52 11.40 0.91
C ASP A 132 -0.29 10.11 1.11
N GLU A 133 -1.56 10.14 0.69
CA GLU A 133 -2.47 9.01 0.88
C GLU A 133 -2.28 7.89 -0.15
N ILE A 134 -1.58 8.15 -1.25
CA ILE A 134 -1.43 7.17 -2.34
C ILE A 134 -0.59 5.98 -1.89
N GLY A 135 0.42 6.20 -1.05
CA GLY A 135 1.31 5.14 -0.58
C GLY A 135 0.62 4.13 0.35
N ILE A 136 -0.36 4.57 1.13
CA ILE A 136 -1.13 3.69 2.03
C ILE A 136 -2.32 3.04 1.31
N ALA A 137 -2.94 3.76 0.40
CA ALA A 137 -4.17 3.32 -0.25
C ALA A 137 -3.89 2.10 -1.13
N GLY A 138 -4.45 0.95 -0.72
CA GLY A 138 -4.25 -0.36 -1.37
C GLY A 138 -3.16 -1.23 -0.74
N SER A 139 -2.32 -0.70 0.16
CA SER A 139 -1.21 -1.45 0.78
C SER A 139 -1.71 -2.63 1.61
N ALA A 140 -2.75 -2.43 2.41
CA ALA A 140 -3.34 -3.50 3.21
C ALA A 140 -3.99 -4.60 2.34
N GLY A 141 -4.61 -4.21 1.22
CA GLY A 141 -5.14 -5.15 0.23
C GLY A 141 -4.05 -5.96 -0.45
N ALA A 142 -2.90 -5.34 -0.75
CA ALA A 142 -1.75 -6.03 -1.34
C ALA A 142 -1.21 -7.10 -0.38
N VAL A 143 -1.04 -6.76 0.90
CA VAL A 143 -0.65 -7.72 1.95
C VAL A 143 -1.66 -8.86 2.07
N ALA A 144 -2.96 -8.56 2.12
CA ALA A 144 -4.00 -9.60 2.19
C ALA A 144 -4.03 -10.53 0.97
N ASN A 145 -3.76 -9.99 -0.22
CA ASN A 145 -3.65 -10.79 -1.44
C ASN A 145 -2.37 -11.65 -1.43
N ALA A 146 -1.25 -11.13 -0.93
CA ALA A 146 -0.01 -11.89 -0.78
C ALA A 146 -0.18 -13.05 0.21
N VAL A 147 -0.83 -12.81 1.36
CA VAL A 147 -1.18 -13.87 2.32
C VAL A 147 -2.07 -14.94 1.68
N TRP A 148 -3.07 -14.52 0.91
CA TRP A 148 -3.93 -15.47 0.19
C TRP A 148 -3.17 -16.27 -0.87
N HIS A 149 -2.26 -15.65 -1.61
CA HIS A 149 -1.43 -16.33 -2.60
C HIS A 149 -0.49 -17.37 -1.93
N ALA A 150 0.08 -17.03 -0.77
CA ALA A 150 1.00 -17.90 -0.05
C ALA A 150 0.32 -19.08 0.67
N THR A 151 -0.87 -18.85 1.25
CA THR A 151 -1.53 -19.81 2.15
C THR A 151 -2.78 -20.44 1.56
N GLY A 152 -3.35 -19.86 0.50
CA GLY A 152 -4.68 -20.18 0.00
C GLY A 152 -5.84 -19.68 0.87
N ILE A 153 -5.58 -19.14 2.07
CA ILE A 153 -6.60 -18.72 3.03
C ILE A 153 -6.97 -17.25 2.81
N ARG A 154 -8.27 -16.96 2.65
CA ARG A 154 -8.76 -15.60 2.40
C ARG A 154 -9.27 -14.94 3.70
N VAL A 155 -8.39 -14.21 4.37
CA VAL A 155 -8.74 -13.40 5.54
C VAL A 155 -9.38 -12.08 5.07
N ARG A 156 -10.52 -11.70 5.66
CA ARG A 156 -11.28 -10.47 5.31
C ARG A 156 -11.39 -9.47 6.46
N ARG A 157 -10.65 -9.71 7.55
CA ARG A 157 -10.55 -8.84 8.71
C ARG A 157 -9.11 -8.40 8.90
N PHE A 158 -8.92 -7.17 9.35
CA PHE A 158 -7.62 -6.67 9.78
C PHE A 158 -7.62 -6.46 11.30
N PRO A 159 -6.47 -6.59 11.96
CA PRO A 159 -5.21 -7.09 11.40
C PRO A 159 -5.28 -8.61 11.10
N ILE A 160 -4.52 -9.06 10.10
CA ILE A 160 -4.36 -10.48 9.78
C ILE A 160 -3.35 -11.05 10.77
N ARG A 161 -3.82 -11.96 11.65
CA ARG A 161 -2.97 -12.56 12.67
C ARG A 161 -2.67 -14.02 12.33
N ILE A 162 -1.66 -14.61 12.97
CA ILE A 162 -1.27 -15.99 12.70
C ILE A 162 -2.40 -16.98 13.02
N GLU A 163 -3.18 -16.69 14.06
CA GLU A 163 -4.38 -17.45 14.44
C GLU A 163 -5.48 -17.45 13.37
N ASP A 164 -5.46 -16.51 12.43
CA ASP A 164 -6.37 -16.53 11.27
C ASP A 164 -5.96 -17.55 10.21
N LEU A 165 -4.71 -18.02 10.27
CA LEU A 165 -4.09 -18.88 9.26
C LEU A 165 -3.90 -20.32 9.75
N VAL A 166 -3.90 -20.56 11.07
CA VAL A 166 -3.77 -21.90 11.64
C VAL A 166 -5.15 -22.55 11.78
N VAL A 167 -5.41 -23.59 10.99
CA VAL A 167 -6.60 -24.46 11.15
C VAL A 167 -6.28 -25.49 12.24
N PRO A 168 -7.17 -25.73 13.23
CA PRO A 168 -6.98 -26.82 14.19
C PRO A 168 -6.92 -28.16 13.46
N ALA A 169 -5.92 -28.97 13.79
CA ALA A 169 -5.76 -30.34 13.26
C ALA A 169 -6.84 -31.30 13.78
#